data_AF-A0A0Q8WMA1-F1
#
_entry.id   AF-A0A0Q8WMA1-F1
#
_cell.length_a   1.000
_cell.length_b   1.000
_cell.length_c   1.000
_cell.angle_alpha   90.00
_cell.angle_beta   90.00
_cell.angle_gamma   90.00
#
_symmetry.space_group_name_H-M   'P 1'
#
loop_
_entity.id
_entity.type
_entity.pdbx_description
1 polymer ?
#
loop_
_entity_poly.entity_id
_entity_poly.type
_entity_poly.pdbx_seq_one_letter_code
_entity_poly.pdbx_strand_id
1 'polypeptide(L)'
;MLGLVVLVPIAMVALYALASADHDPLELIDSSETAKALTPVCHDAASVASLIPTNGSITVRVEALNAYATAAQSIPSFVATMSKDDLESDIPTEDWGADWTVLLAELDRYTDALAAGTPAYFEIPSTPDGFSILGRMNLASPLKSCDVPAAIAALDLDPPRLPPGLPSDMYSAGLGPS
;
A
#
# COMPACT_ATOMS: atom_id res chain seq x y z
N MET A 1 -5.78 -22.02 -44.15
CA MET A 1 -5.04 -21.06 -43.32
C MET A 1 -5.92 -20.54 -42.18
N LEU A 2 -6.42 -21.43 -41.30
CA LEU A 2 -7.29 -21.08 -40.16
C LEU A 2 -6.76 -21.61 -38.82
N GLY A 3 -5.68 -22.41 -38.82
CA GLY A 3 -5.06 -22.94 -37.60
C GLY A 3 -4.07 -21.98 -36.93
N LEU A 4 -3.47 -21.05 -37.69
CA LEU A 4 -2.47 -20.11 -37.16
C LEU A 4 -3.09 -18.96 -36.35
N VAL A 5 -4.32 -18.55 -36.68
CA VAL A 5 -4.98 -17.38 -36.07
C VAL A 5 -5.52 -17.67 -34.67
N VAL A 6 -5.80 -18.94 -34.36
CA VAL A 6 -6.31 -19.36 -33.04
C VAL A 6 -5.18 -19.74 -32.08
N LEU A 7 -4.02 -20.18 -32.59
CA LEU A 7 -2.88 -20.58 -31.77
C LEU A 7 -2.16 -19.38 -31.11
N VAL A 8 -2.09 -18.23 -31.78
CA VAL A 8 -1.46 -17.01 -31.23
C VAL A 8 -2.16 -16.49 -29.97
N PRO A 9 -3.50 -16.31 -29.94
CA PRO A 9 -4.18 -15.85 -28.73
C PRO A 9 -4.12 -16.90 -27.60
N ILE A 10 -4.21 -18.20 -27.91
CA ILE A 10 -4.07 -19.25 -26.89
C ILE A 10 -2.66 -19.27 -26.30
N ALA A 11 -1.62 -19.13 -27.13
CA ALA A 11 -0.24 -19.06 -26.67
C ALA A 11 0.03 -17.79 -25.86
N MET A 12 -0.55 -16.63 -26.24
CA MET A 12 -0.47 -15.41 -25.43
C MET A 12 -1.20 -15.55 -24.09
N VAL A 13 -2.40 -16.15 -24.07
CA VAL A 13 -3.14 -16.38 -22.83
C VAL A 13 -2.39 -17.36 -21.93
N ALA A 14 -1.79 -18.41 -22.48
CA ALA A 14 -0.97 -19.35 -21.71
C ALA A 14 0.33 -18.71 -21.20
N LEU A 15 1.00 -17.88 -22.00
CA LEU A 15 2.19 -17.13 -21.58
C LEU A 15 1.84 -16.09 -20.51
N TYR A 16 0.71 -15.41 -20.65
CA TYR A 16 0.20 -14.49 -19.65
C TYR A 16 -0.16 -15.23 -18.36
N ALA A 17 -0.87 -16.36 -18.46
CA ALA A 17 -1.24 -17.18 -17.31
C ALA A 17 -0.02 -17.77 -16.60
N LEU A 18 1.02 -18.18 -17.33
CA LEU A 18 2.29 -18.66 -16.74
C LEU A 18 3.09 -17.52 -16.12
N ALA A 19 3.10 -16.34 -16.75
CA ALA A 19 3.73 -15.16 -16.17
C ALA A 19 2.99 -14.68 -14.92
N SER A 20 1.66 -14.79 -14.88
CA SER A 20 0.83 -14.42 -13.74
C SER A 20 0.69 -15.52 -12.67
N ALA A 21 1.07 -16.76 -12.97
CA ALA A 21 0.96 -17.87 -12.00
C ALA A 21 1.96 -17.75 -10.84
N ASP A 22 3.07 -17.03 -11.06
CA ASP A 22 4.05 -16.70 -10.02
C ASP A 22 3.69 -15.40 -9.26
N HIS A 23 2.59 -14.75 -9.62
CA HIS A 23 2.12 -13.50 -9.01
C HIS A 23 0.81 -13.73 -8.25
N ASP A 24 0.71 -13.21 -7.02
CA ASP A 24 -0.57 -13.18 -6.32
C ASP A 24 -1.60 -12.45 -7.19
N PRO A 25 -2.79 -13.03 -7.44
CA PRO A 25 -3.81 -12.34 -8.19
C PRO A 25 -4.15 -11.04 -7.46
N LEU A 26 -4.12 -9.94 -8.21
CA LEU A 26 -4.50 -8.63 -7.71
C LEU A 26 -6.00 -8.64 -7.41
N GLU A 27 -6.35 -8.89 -6.16
CA GLU A 27 -7.72 -9.00 -5.68
C GLU A 27 -8.08 -7.80 -4.80
N LEU A 28 -9.35 -7.42 -4.83
CA LEU A 28 -9.89 -6.27 -4.10
C LEU A 28 -10.52 -6.74 -2.80
N ILE A 29 -10.45 -5.92 -1.74
CA ILE A 29 -11.32 -6.08 -0.58
C ILE A 29 -12.73 -5.68 -1.03
N ASP A 30 -13.55 -6.65 -1.42
CA ASP A 30 -14.86 -6.44 -2.03
C ASP A 30 -16.04 -6.70 -1.08
N SER A 31 -15.76 -7.21 0.13
CA SER A 31 -16.77 -7.37 1.18
C SER A 31 -17.27 -6.01 1.65
N SER A 32 -18.55 -5.71 1.35
CA SER A 32 -19.18 -4.46 1.78
C SER A 32 -19.24 -4.28 3.30
N GLU A 33 -19.21 -5.38 4.07
CA GLU A 33 -19.17 -5.33 5.53
C GLU A 33 -17.75 -5.06 6.03
N THR A 34 -16.73 -5.71 5.46
CA THR A 34 -15.31 -5.44 5.75
C THR A 34 -14.97 -3.97 5.43
N ALA A 35 -15.39 -3.47 4.28
CA ALA A 35 -15.19 -2.08 3.88
C ALA A 35 -15.82 -1.07 4.85
N LYS A 36 -17.07 -1.33 5.30
CA LYS A 36 -17.75 -0.50 6.31
C LYS A 36 -16.99 -0.51 7.65
N ALA A 37 -16.49 -1.67 8.05
CA ALA A 37 -15.81 -1.81 9.33
C ALA A 37 -14.41 -1.16 9.33
N LEU A 38 -13.72 -1.17 8.19
CA LEU A 38 -12.44 -0.47 7.99
C LEU A 38 -12.58 1.05 7.83
N THR A 39 -13.75 1.55 7.42
CA THR A 39 -14.00 2.99 7.19
C THR A 39 -13.50 3.90 8.32
N PRO A 40 -13.90 3.72 9.60
CA PRO A 40 -13.49 4.62 10.67
C PRO A 40 -11.97 4.63 10.90
N VAL A 41 -11.33 3.46 10.94
CA VAL A 41 -9.88 3.38 11.23
C VAL A 41 -9.05 3.98 10.09
N CYS A 42 -9.47 3.78 8.84
CA CYS A 42 -8.84 4.41 7.70
C CYS A 42 -9.05 5.93 7.68
N HIS A 43 -10.26 6.40 7.97
CA HIS A 43 -10.58 7.83 8.01
C HIS A 43 -9.73 8.56 9.06
N ASP A 44 -9.59 7.98 10.26
CA ASP A 44 -8.80 8.57 11.33
C ASP A 44 -7.32 8.68 10.94
N ALA A 45 -6.73 7.62 10.39
CA ALA A 45 -5.36 7.64 9.89
C ALA A 45 -5.16 8.68 8.78
N ALA A 46 -6.07 8.74 7.80
CA ALA A 46 -6.03 9.71 6.71
C ALA A 46 -6.15 11.16 7.22
N SER A 47 -6.97 11.40 8.25
CA SER A 47 -7.13 12.73 8.84
C SER A 47 -5.82 13.22 9.48
N VAL A 48 -5.09 12.34 10.16
CA VAL A 48 -3.78 12.68 10.75
C VAL A 48 -2.73 12.87 9.66
N ALA A 49 -2.74 12.03 8.61
CA ALA A 49 -1.81 12.16 7.49
C ALA A 49 -1.92 13.52 6.78
N SER A 50 -3.13 14.10 6.70
CA SER A 50 -3.36 15.41 6.09
C SER A 50 -2.64 16.57 6.80
N LEU A 51 -2.15 16.33 8.03
CA LEU A 51 -1.44 17.31 8.85
C LEU A 51 0.08 17.19 8.70
N ILE A 52 0.59 16.21 7.95
CA ILE A 52 2.04 16.03 7.75
C ILE A 52 2.58 17.21 6.93
N PRO A 53 3.51 18.02 7.46
CA PRO A 53 4.02 19.17 6.75
C PRO A 53 5.02 18.76 5.67
N THR A 54 4.88 19.34 4.48
CA THR A 54 5.81 19.13 3.36
C THR A 54 7.16 19.83 3.56
N ASN A 55 7.16 21.00 4.24
CA ASN A 55 8.35 21.84 4.44
C ASN A 55 8.59 22.22 5.92
N GLY A 56 8.26 21.30 6.85
CA GLY A 56 8.46 21.51 8.28
C GLY A 56 9.91 21.33 8.73
N SER A 57 10.26 21.86 9.91
CA SER A 57 11.52 21.50 10.58
C SER A 57 11.55 20.00 10.89
N ILE A 58 12.75 19.43 11.09
CA ILE A 58 12.91 18.00 11.41
C ILE A 58 12.04 17.59 12.60
N THR A 59 12.03 18.39 13.68
CA THR A 59 11.20 18.12 14.86
C THR A 59 9.71 18.02 14.54
N VAL A 60 9.18 18.96 13.75
CA VAL A 60 7.75 18.96 13.38
C VAL A 60 7.43 17.78 12.46
N ARG A 61 8.35 17.43 11.54
CA ARG A 61 8.17 16.26 10.67
C ARG A 61 8.14 14.96 11.48
N VAL A 62 9.08 14.76 12.41
CA VAL A 62 9.12 13.59 13.29
C VAL A 62 7.83 13.47 14.12
N GLU A 63 7.37 14.57 14.73
CA GLU A 63 6.13 14.58 15.50
C GLU A 63 4.91 14.18 14.65
N ALA A 64 4.79 14.75 13.45
CA ALA A 64 3.68 14.43 12.54
C ALA A 64 3.71 12.98 12.03
N LEU A 65 4.90 12.45 11.72
CA LEU A 65 5.06 11.06 11.26
C LEU A 65 4.75 10.06 12.37
N ASN A 66 5.20 10.33 13.61
CA ASN A 66 4.86 9.50 14.76
C ASN A 66 3.35 9.53 15.08
N ALA A 67 2.71 10.69 14.97
CA ALA A 67 1.27 10.82 15.14
C ALA A 67 0.51 10.00 14.09
N TYR A 68 0.94 10.07 12.82
CA TYR A 68 0.35 9.27 11.76
C TYR A 68 0.57 7.77 11.98
N ALA A 69 1.80 7.32 12.29
CA ALA A 69 2.09 5.92 12.54
C ALA A 69 1.22 5.34 13.67
N THR A 70 1.04 6.11 14.74
CA THR A 70 0.15 5.76 15.86
C THR A 70 -1.30 5.59 15.41
N ALA A 71 -1.83 6.52 14.61
CA ALA A 71 -3.20 6.44 14.12
C ALA A 71 -3.39 5.25 13.16
N ALA A 72 -2.45 5.08 12.22
CA ALA A 72 -2.46 4.03 11.21
C ALA A 72 -2.30 2.63 11.80
N GLN A 73 -1.69 2.47 12.99
CA GLN A 73 -1.60 1.18 13.69
C GLN A 73 -2.98 0.55 13.98
N SER A 74 -4.04 1.36 14.01
CA SER A 74 -5.41 0.88 14.18
C SER A 74 -5.87 0.00 13.01
N ILE A 75 -5.30 0.18 11.81
CA ILE A 75 -5.66 -0.58 10.60
C ILE A 75 -5.23 -2.05 10.72
N PRO A 76 -3.93 -2.40 10.85
CA PRO A 76 -3.53 -3.80 11.01
C PRO A 76 -4.05 -4.41 12.32
N SER A 77 -4.23 -3.59 13.36
CA SER A 77 -4.86 -4.05 14.61
C SER A 77 -6.31 -4.46 14.41
N PHE A 78 -7.07 -3.74 13.57
CA PHE A 78 -8.44 -4.10 13.24
C PHE A 78 -8.49 -5.41 12.46
N VAL A 79 -7.66 -5.55 11.42
CA VAL A 79 -7.57 -6.79 10.62
C VAL A 79 -7.25 -8.00 11.52
N ALA A 80 -6.32 -7.85 12.47
CA ALA A 80 -5.97 -8.91 13.42
C ALA A 80 -7.11 -9.32 14.38
N THR A 81 -8.18 -8.51 14.50
CA THR A 81 -9.37 -8.85 15.29
C THR A 81 -10.50 -9.48 14.48
N MET A 82 -10.38 -9.52 13.15
CA MET A 82 -11.39 -10.14 12.29
C MET A 82 -11.46 -11.65 12.51
N SER A 83 -12.64 -12.23 12.25
CA SER A 83 -12.78 -13.67 12.38
C SER A 83 -12.05 -14.38 11.25
N LYS A 84 -11.65 -15.62 11.51
CA LYS A 84 -11.03 -16.46 10.47
C LYS A 84 -11.95 -16.65 9.26
N ASP A 85 -13.25 -16.80 9.50
CA ASP A 85 -14.23 -16.95 8.43
C ASP A 85 -14.31 -15.69 7.55
N ASP A 86 -14.20 -14.49 8.15
CA ASP A 86 -14.18 -13.23 7.40
C ASP A 86 -12.91 -13.11 6.55
N LEU A 87 -11.74 -13.43 7.12
CA LEU A 87 -10.45 -13.38 6.41
C LEU A 87 -10.37 -14.43 5.29
N GLU A 88 -10.89 -15.65 5.51
CA GLU A 88 -10.94 -16.68 4.47
C GLU A 88 -11.94 -16.33 3.35
N SER A 89 -12.96 -15.52 3.65
CA SER A 89 -13.93 -15.04 2.67
C SER A 89 -13.46 -13.82 1.86
N ASP A 90 -12.42 -13.14 2.33
CA ASP A 90 -11.84 -11.92 1.76
C ASP A 90 -10.31 -12.01 1.90
N ILE A 91 -9.72 -12.94 1.13
CA ILE A 91 -8.30 -13.31 1.19
C ILE A 91 -7.36 -12.08 1.14
N PRO A 92 -7.60 -11.06 0.30
CA PRO A 92 -6.73 -9.89 0.25
C PRO A 92 -6.65 -9.11 1.56
N THR A 93 -7.64 -9.21 2.44
CA THR A 93 -7.70 -8.45 3.69
C THR A 93 -6.57 -8.82 4.65
N GLU A 94 -6.21 -10.10 4.75
CA GLU A 94 -5.13 -10.56 5.64
C GLU A 94 -3.77 -10.01 5.17
N ASP A 95 -3.44 -10.21 3.89
CA ASP A 95 -2.19 -9.73 3.30
C ASP A 95 -2.10 -8.20 3.29
N TRP A 96 -3.23 -7.52 3.07
CA TRP A 96 -3.32 -6.06 3.15
C TRP A 96 -3.01 -5.55 4.57
N GLY A 97 -3.52 -6.20 5.62
CA GLY A 97 -3.17 -5.89 7.01
C GLY A 97 -1.70 -6.18 7.34
N ALA A 98 -1.14 -7.26 6.79
CA ALA A 98 0.28 -7.57 6.93
C ALA A 98 1.16 -6.48 6.28
N ASP A 99 0.79 -6.01 5.09
CA ASP A 99 1.49 -4.93 4.39
C ASP A 99 1.46 -3.61 5.18
N TRP A 100 0.33 -3.27 5.81
CA TRP A 100 0.27 -2.14 6.73
C TRP A 100 1.27 -2.27 7.89
N THR A 101 1.42 -3.46 8.45
CA THR A 101 2.38 -3.70 9.53
C THR A 101 3.81 -3.50 9.04
N VAL A 102 4.14 -3.97 7.85
CA VAL A 102 5.46 -3.81 7.22
C VAL A 102 5.76 -2.34 6.91
N LEU A 103 4.80 -1.62 6.32
CA LEU A 103 4.95 -0.20 6.00
C LEU A 103 5.18 0.65 7.26
N LEU A 104 4.43 0.38 8.34
CA LEU A 104 4.54 1.13 9.59
C LEU A 104 5.86 0.85 10.32
N ALA A 105 6.36 -0.38 10.28
CA ALA A 105 7.68 -0.70 10.84
C ALA A 105 8.82 0.04 10.11
N GLU A 106 8.72 0.16 8.79
CA GLU A 106 9.68 0.92 7.99
C GLU A 106 9.58 2.43 8.26
N LEU A 107 8.35 2.94 8.46
CA LEU A 107 8.12 4.34 8.81
C LEU A 107 8.70 4.69 10.19
N ASP A 108 8.55 3.79 11.15
CA ASP A 108 9.11 3.91 12.50
C ASP A 108 10.65 3.98 12.43
N ARG A 109 11.28 3.03 11.70
CA ARG A 109 12.73 3.01 11.45
C ARG A 109 13.23 4.32 10.83
N TYR A 110 12.53 4.83 9.81
CA TYR A 110 12.87 6.11 9.17
C TYR A 110 12.73 7.28 10.14
N THR A 111 11.65 7.32 10.91
CA THR A 111 11.36 8.42 11.84
C THR A 111 12.36 8.46 12.98
N ASP A 112 12.79 7.30 13.49
CA ASP A 112 13.87 7.16 14.47
C ASP A 112 15.22 7.66 13.93
N ALA A 113 15.58 7.25 12.71
CA ALA A 113 16.81 7.70 12.07
C ALA A 113 16.82 9.23 11.87
N LEU A 114 15.67 9.78 11.47
CA LEU A 114 15.46 11.22 11.29
C LEU A 114 15.56 11.97 12.63
N ALA A 115 14.96 11.45 13.70
CA ALA A 115 15.03 12.02 15.05
C ALA A 115 16.46 11.99 15.62
N ALA A 116 17.22 10.94 15.32
CA ALA A 116 18.62 10.79 15.72
C ALA A 116 19.58 11.70 14.93
N GLY A 117 19.11 12.40 13.89
CA GLY A 117 19.96 13.23 13.02
C GLY A 117 20.93 12.41 12.17
N THR A 118 20.66 11.12 11.99
CA THR A 118 21.44 10.23 11.11
C THR A 118 20.91 10.32 9.67
N PRO A 119 21.71 9.94 8.65
CA PRO A 119 21.18 9.77 7.31
C PRO A 119 19.99 8.81 7.32
N ALA A 120 18.81 9.32 6.98
CA ALA A 120 17.55 8.58 6.97
C ALA A 120 17.07 8.40 5.54
N TYR A 121 16.78 7.17 5.17
CA TYR A 121 16.21 6.78 3.88
C TYR A 121 14.97 5.94 4.19
N PHE A 122 13.85 6.34 3.62
CA PHE A 122 12.62 5.59 3.66
C PHE A 122 12.52 4.80 2.35
N GLU A 123 12.38 3.48 2.46
CA GLU A 123 12.31 2.59 1.31
C GLU A 123 11.03 1.77 1.42
N ILE A 124 10.08 1.96 0.52
CA ILE A 124 8.86 1.14 0.51
C ILE A 124 9.27 -0.29 0.18
N PRO A 125 8.94 -1.28 1.05
CA PRO A 125 9.31 -2.65 0.79
C PRO A 125 8.69 -3.21 -0.49
N SER A 126 9.38 -4.19 -1.07
CA SER A 126 8.85 -4.96 -2.20
C SER A 126 8.17 -6.23 -1.71
N THR A 127 7.11 -6.63 -2.41
CA THR A 127 6.55 -7.97 -2.34
C THR A 127 7.57 -9.00 -2.88
N PRO A 128 7.42 -10.30 -2.56
CA PRO A 128 8.35 -11.34 -3.03
C PRO A 128 8.53 -11.41 -4.55
N ASP A 129 7.52 -10.98 -5.30
CA ASP A 129 7.51 -10.91 -6.77
C ASP A 129 8.04 -9.57 -7.32
N GLY A 130 8.55 -8.69 -6.47
CA GLY A 130 9.32 -7.49 -6.84
C GLY A 130 8.47 -6.25 -7.13
N PHE A 131 7.18 -6.27 -6.79
CA PHE A 131 6.32 -5.09 -6.84
C PHE A 131 6.31 -4.33 -5.52
N SER A 132 5.92 -3.06 -5.54
CA SER A 132 5.78 -2.27 -4.31
C SER A 132 4.60 -2.76 -3.47
N ILE A 133 4.81 -2.94 -2.16
CA ILE A 133 3.69 -3.20 -1.24
C ILE A 133 2.66 -2.08 -1.28
N LEU A 134 3.07 -0.82 -1.54
CA LEU A 134 2.15 0.31 -1.66
C LEU A 134 1.18 0.13 -2.82
N GLY A 135 1.67 -0.41 -3.95
CA GLY A 135 0.83 -0.72 -5.10
C GLY A 135 -0.23 -1.76 -4.76
N ARG A 136 0.16 -2.85 -4.08
CA ARG A 136 -0.75 -3.90 -3.61
C ARG A 136 -1.75 -3.35 -2.59
N MET A 137 -1.29 -2.59 -1.60
CA MET A 137 -2.12 -2.00 -0.55
C MET A 137 -3.22 -1.09 -1.12
N ASN A 138 -2.85 -0.19 -2.02
CA ASN A 138 -3.79 0.78 -2.58
C ASN A 138 -4.70 0.17 -3.63
N LEU A 139 -4.30 -0.94 -4.26
CA LEU A 139 -5.18 -1.68 -5.15
C LEU A 139 -6.22 -2.47 -4.36
N ALA A 140 -5.80 -3.19 -3.32
CA ALA A 140 -6.71 -3.96 -2.47
C ALA A 140 -7.64 -3.06 -1.62
N SER A 141 -7.22 -1.81 -1.37
CA SER A 141 -7.94 -0.81 -0.58
C SER A 141 -9.44 -0.72 -0.93
N PRO A 142 -10.34 -0.92 0.05
CA PRO A 142 -11.78 -0.88 -0.20
C PRO A 142 -12.30 0.55 -0.41
N LEU A 143 -11.53 1.56 0.04
CA LEU A 143 -11.95 2.96 0.12
C LEU A 143 -10.74 3.89 -0.06
N LYS A 144 -10.94 5.06 -0.68
CA LYS A 144 -9.84 6.05 -0.83
C LYS A 144 -9.21 6.53 0.48
N SER A 145 -9.94 6.50 1.58
CA SER A 145 -9.38 6.79 2.91
C SER A 145 -8.44 5.71 3.44
N CYS A 146 -8.50 4.50 2.87
CA CYS A 146 -7.64 3.38 3.20
C CYS A 146 -6.40 3.30 2.29
N ASP A 147 -6.27 4.19 1.30
CA ASP A 147 -5.05 4.30 0.50
C ASP A 147 -3.92 4.85 1.38
N VAL A 148 -2.70 4.37 1.16
CA VAL A 148 -1.48 4.94 1.74
C VAL A 148 -1.40 6.43 1.36
N PRO A 149 -1.32 7.35 2.32
CA PRO A 149 -1.31 8.78 2.04
C PRO A 149 -0.14 9.19 1.16
N ALA A 150 -0.37 10.11 0.23
CA ALA A 150 0.66 10.62 -0.69
C ALA A 150 1.88 11.21 0.04
N ALA A 151 1.68 11.80 1.23
CA ALA A 151 2.76 12.33 2.06
C ALA A 151 3.73 11.23 2.54
N ILE A 152 3.26 10.00 2.71
CA ILE A 152 4.08 8.83 3.06
C ILE A 152 4.71 8.23 1.80
N ALA A 153 3.93 8.08 0.73
CA ALA A 153 4.42 7.58 -0.55
C ALA A 153 5.61 8.41 -1.09
N ALA A 154 5.55 9.73 -0.92
CA ALA A 154 6.58 10.67 -1.38
C ALA A 154 7.87 10.67 -0.52
N LEU A 155 7.91 9.94 0.60
CA LEU A 155 9.14 9.76 1.37
C LEU A 155 10.14 8.84 0.67
N ASP A 156 9.64 7.92 -0.16
CA ASP A 156 10.47 7.04 -0.98
C ASP A 156 10.84 7.75 -2.29
N LEU A 157 12.13 7.96 -2.48
CA LEU A 157 12.68 8.66 -3.64
C LEU A 157 12.95 7.73 -4.83
N ASP A 158 12.92 6.41 -4.63
CA ASP A 158 13.13 5.40 -5.66
C ASP A 158 12.21 4.19 -5.43
N PRO A 159 10.87 4.39 -5.52
CA PRO A 159 9.93 3.37 -5.14
C PRO A 159 10.01 2.14 -6.06
N PRO A 160 9.77 0.92 -5.53
CA PRO A 160 9.67 -0.27 -6.35
C PRO A 160 8.57 -0.13 -7.42
N ARG A 161 8.65 -0.98 -8.44
CA ARG A 161 7.69 -0.94 -9.56
C ARG A 161 6.27 -1.23 -9.07
N LEU A 162 5.29 -0.53 -9.64
CA LEU A 162 3.88 -0.88 -9.43
C LEU A 162 3.52 -2.16 -10.19
N PRO A 163 2.58 -2.95 -9.65
CA PRO A 163 1.89 -3.98 -10.41
C PRO A 163 1.32 -3.44 -11.74
N PRO A 164 1.34 -4.23 -12.84
CA PRO A 164 0.75 -3.83 -14.11
C PRO A 164 -0.75 -3.48 -13.96
N GLY A 165 -1.19 -2.38 -14.58
CA GLY A 165 -2.59 -1.94 -14.54
C GLY A 165 -2.89 -0.86 -13.49
N LEU A 166 -1.94 -0.54 -12.62
CA LEU A 166 -2.05 0.62 -11.73
C LEU A 166 -1.53 1.91 -12.39
N PRO A 167 -2.25 3.03 -12.24
CA PRO A 167 -1.81 4.33 -12.74
C PRO A 167 -0.49 4.79 -12.09
N SER A 168 0.48 5.24 -12.89
CA SER A 168 1.79 5.73 -12.41
C SER A 168 1.69 7.02 -11.59
N ASP A 169 0.57 7.73 -11.64
CA ASP A 169 0.30 8.96 -10.89
C ASP A 169 -0.03 8.72 -9.42
N MET A 170 -0.21 7.47 -8.99
CA MET A 170 -0.36 7.12 -7.55
C MET A 170 0.81 7.57 -6.67
N TYR A 171 2.04 7.56 -7.20
CA TYR A 171 3.20 8.14 -6.50
C TYR A 171 3.29 9.67 -6.67
N SER A 172 2.65 10.23 -7.70
CA SER A 172 2.86 11.61 -8.14
C SER A 172 1.99 12.65 -7.40
N ALA A 173 1.01 12.23 -6.60
CA ALA A 173 0.10 13.15 -5.92
C ALA A 173 0.75 14.02 -4.81
N GLY A 174 2.03 13.80 -4.48
CA GLY A 174 2.80 14.62 -3.53
C GLY A 174 3.70 15.69 -4.16
N LEU A 175 3.88 15.71 -5.49
CA LEU A 175 4.79 16.63 -6.20
C LEU A 175 4.03 17.52 -7.19
N GLY A 176 3.10 18.33 -6.68
CA GLY A 176 2.61 19.49 -7.44
C GLY A 176 3.68 20.59 -7.49
N PRO A 177 3.88 21.30 -8.62
CA PRO A 177 4.91 22.32 -8.73
C PRO A 177 4.65 23.48 -7.76
N SER A 178 5.73 23.96 -7.17
CA SER A 178 5.80 25.16 -6.31
C SER A 178 5.25 26.41 -6.99
#